data_AF-A0A3B0SB38-F1
#
_entry.id   AF-A0A3B0SB38-F1
#
_cell.length_a   1.000
_cell.length_b   1.000
_cell.length_c   1.000
_cell.angle_alpha   90.00
_cell.angle_beta   90.00
_cell.angle_gamma   90.00
#
_symmetry.space_group_name_H-M   'P 1'
#
loop_
_entity.id
_entity.type
_entity.pdbx_description
1 polymer ?
#
loop_
_entity_poly.entity_id
_entity_poly.type
_entity_poly.pdbx_seq_one_letter_code
_entity_poly.pdbx_strand_id
1 'polypeptide(L)'
;MHDFSSKDGFFADCFAIEMNMDVSFSDYITAFYSTRIFKVERLILRIAVSAQSTDQEARQLGLGETNQFAIWRVAKRAENQLLMETKGRTKSWFMIEDLGHKGTPKTRLLFGSIVTPLNNSGSGKPKMGGLFSALTGVHTLYSKALLKATCSRLPAPG
;
A
#
# COMPACT_ATOMS: atom_id res chain seq x y z
N MET A 1 -24.14 -1.72 -3.95
CA MET A 1 -22.77 -2.11 -4.35
C MET A 1 -22.22 -0.96 -5.17
N HIS A 2 -21.54 0.00 -4.52
CA HIS A 2 -21.07 1.21 -5.20
C HIS A 2 -19.77 0.89 -5.93
N ASP A 3 -19.90 0.83 -7.25
CA ASP A 3 -18.82 0.69 -8.21
C ASP A 3 -17.99 1.98 -8.21
N PHE A 4 -16.78 1.96 -7.63
CA PHE A 4 -15.78 3.02 -7.84
C PHE A 4 -15.11 2.81 -9.21
N SER A 5 -15.93 2.71 -10.26
CA SER A 5 -15.47 2.61 -11.63
C SER A 5 -14.88 3.97 -12.04
N SER A 6 -13.57 3.96 -12.33
CA SER A 6 -12.77 5.00 -13.00
C SER A 6 -13.52 6.29 -13.31
N LYS A 7 -13.48 7.27 -12.39
CA LYS A 7 -13.70 8.67 -12.78
C LYS A 7 -12.46 9.14 -13.54
N ASP A 8 -12.70 9.80 -14.66
CA ASP A 8 -11.75 10.18 -15.71
C ASP A 8 -10.29 10.30 -15.23
N GLY A 9 -9.49 9.29 -15.59
CA GLY A 9 -8.04 9.33 -15.46
C GLY A 9 -7.48 9.01 -14.08
N PHE A 10 -8.20 8.36 -13.15
CA PHE A 10 -7.59 7.86 -11.91
C PHE A 10 -7.91 6.38 -11.70
N PHE A 11 -6.89 5.57 -11.39
CA PHE A 11 -7.08 4.19 -10.96
C PHE A 11 -7.02 4.12 -9.44
N ALA A 12 -8.03 3.49 -8.83
CA ALA A 12 -8.06 3.21 -7.41
C ALA A 12 -8.45 1.76 -7.16
N ASP A 13 -7.76 1.11 -6.23
CA ASP A 13 -8.12 -0.23 -5.76
C ASP A 13 -8.08 -0.30 -4.22
N CYS A 14 -8.78 -1.28 -3.67
CA CYS A 14 -8.77 -1.58 -2.24
C CYS A 14 -8.97 -3.08 -2.05
N PHE A 15 -8.09 -3.70 -1.26
CA PHE A 15 -8.11 -5.11 -0.93
C PHE A 15 -8.13 -5.29 0.58
N ALA A 16 -8.80 -6.35 1.03
CA ALA A 16 -8.84 -6.72 2.43
C ALA A 16 -8.46 -8.19 2.60
N ILE A 17 -7.86 -8.51 3.74
CA ILE A 17 -7.63 -9.88 4.19
C ILE A 17 -7.91 -9.97 5.68
N GLU A 18 -8.59 -11.04 6.09
CA GLU A 18 -8.89 -11.30 7.50
C GLU A 18 -7.90 -12.30 8.06
N MET A 19 -7.47 -12.06 9.29
CA MET A 19 -6.54 -12.89 10.04
C MET A 19 -7.19 -13.29 11.37
N ASN A 20 -7.09 -14.56 11.73
CA ASN A 20 -7.62 -15.10 12.99
C ASN A 20 -6.61 -14.89 14.15
N MET A 21 -6.12 -13.66 14.28
CA MET A 21 -5.16 -13.23 15.30
C MET A 21 -5.20 -11.70 15.43
N ASP A 22 -4.68 -11.19 16.53
CA ASP A 22 -4.51 -9.76 16.76
C ASP A 22 -3.25 -9.27 16.01
N VAL A 23 -3.40 -8.22 15.21
CA VAL A 23 -2.32 -7.62 14.45
C VAL A 23 -2.22 -6.14 14.82
N SER A 24 -1.06 -5.74 15.35
CA SER A 24 -0.81 -4.32 15.61
C SER A 24 -0.61 -3.54 14.31
N PHE A 25 -0.99 -2.26 14.30
CA PHE A 25 -0.82 -1.42 13.11
C PHE A 25 0.66 -1.27 12.74
N SER A 26 1.53 -1.16 13.74
CA SER A 26 2.98 -1.08 13.53
C SER A 26 3.53 -2.34 12.86
N ASP A 27 3.11 -3.53 13.29
CA ASP A 27 3.54 -4.79 12.68
C ASP A 27 3.04 -4.91 11.24
N TYR A 28 1.81 -4.46 10.97
CA TYR A 28 1.27 -4.43 9.62
C TYR A 28 2.14 -3.58 8.67
N ILE A 29 2.42 -2.32 9.04
CA ILE A 29 3.25 -1.42 8.23
C ILE A 29 4.67 -1.97 8.06
N THR A 30 5.28 -2.44 9.16
CA THR A 30 6.64 -2.98 9.15
C THR A 30 6.73 -4.21 8.24
N ALA A 31 5.77 -5.13 8.35
CA ALA A 31 5.71 -6.36 7.56
C ALA A 31 5.54 -6.05 6.06
N PHE A 32 4.64 -5.12 5.71
CA PHE A 32 4.33 -4.74 4.34
C PHE A 32 5.57 -4.22 3.59
N TYR A 33 6.23 -3.21 4.16
CA TYR A 33 7.43 -2.61 3.56
C TYR A 33 8.68 -3.51 3.61
N SER A 34 8.62 -4.58 4.41
CA SER A 34 9.69 -5.58 4.55
C SER A 34 9.46 -6.86 3.72
N THR A 35 8.37 -6.96 2.95
CA THR A 35 8.11 -8.11 2.08
C THR A 35 9.18 -8.26 1.00
N ARG A 36 9.48 -9.50 0.57
CA ARG A 36 10.43 -9.75 -0.55
C ARG A 36 10.00 -9.05 -1.83
N ILE A 37 8.69 -9.04 -2.10
CA ILE A 37 8.09 -8.34 -3.25
C ILE A 37 8.44 -6.84 -3.16
N PHE A 38 8.19 -6.20 -2.01
CA PHE A 38 8.51 -4.79 -1.84
C PHE A 38 10.03 -4.51 -1.82
N LYS A 39 10.87 -5.45 -1.38
CA LYS A 39 12.33 -5.31 -1.47
C LYS A 39 12.81 -5.17 -2.91
N VAL A 40 12.16 -5.85 -3.86
CA VAL A 40 12.44 -5.69 -5.29
C VAL A 40 12.09 -4.27 -5.72
N GLU A 41 10.95 -3.73 -5.30
CA GLU A 41 10.59 -2.32 -5.56
C GLU A 41 11.63 -1.37 -4.95
N ARG A 42 12.09 -1.60 -3.71
CA ARG A 42 13.15 -0.80 -3.09
C ARG A 42 14.45 -0.82 -3.89
N LEU A 43 14.83 -1.97 -4.45
CA LEU A 43 16.00 -2.07 -5.32
C LEU A 43 15.82 -1.23 -6.59
N ILE A 44 14.63 -1.32 -7.22
CA ILE A 44 14.29 -0.51 -8.40
C ILE A 44 14.34 0.98 -8.06
N LEU A 45 13.73 1.42 -6.96
CA LEU A 45 13.75 2.82 -6.51
C LEU A 45 15.17 3.32 -6.20
N ARG A 46 15.99 2.48 -5.57
CA ARG A 46 17.40 2.79 -5.32
C ARG A 46 18.17 3.03 -6.61
N ILE A 47 17.92 2.23 -7.65
CA ILE A 47 18.62 2.35 -8.93
C ILE A 47 18.07 3.52 -9.76
N ALA A 48 16.74 3.62 -9.87
CA ALA A 48 16.08 4.55 -10.78
C ALA A 48 16.06 6.00 -10.28
N VAL A 49 15.98 6.20 -8.96
CA VAL A 49 15.81 7.54 -8.35
C VAL A 49 16.70 7.75 -7.12
N SER A 50 17.71 6.89 -6.90
CA SER A 50 18.64 6.97 -5.78
C SER A 50 17.99 6.99 -4.39
N ALA A 51 16.75 6.49 -4.28
CA ALA A 51 15.99 6.47 -3.03
C ALA A 51 16.24 5.15 -2.30
N GLN A 52 17.11 5.19 -1.29
CA GLN A 52 17.39 4.04 -0.43
C GLN A 52 16.30 3.90 0.65
N SER A 53 16.03 2.67 1.06
CA SER A 53 15.21 2.40 2.25
C SER A 53 15.55 1.05 2.87
N THR A 54 15.46 0.98 4.20
CA THR A 54 15.88 -0.15 5.03
C THR A 54 14.70 -0.77 5.79
N ASP A 55 14.87 -1.99 6.30
CA ASP A 55 13.86 -2.63 7.16
C ASP A 55 13.74 -1.88 8.51
N GLN A 56 14.82 -1.23 8.96
CA GLN A 56 14.79 -0.39 10.15
C GLN A 56 13.91 0.85 9.94
N GLU A 57 14.02 1.52 8.80
CA GLU A 57 13.13 2.65 8.47
C GLU A 57 11.67 2.21 8.32
N ALA A 58 11.42 1.00 7.80
CA ALA A 58 10.06 0.43 7.76
C ALA A 58 9.49 0.25 9.17
N ARG A 59 10.32 -0.21 10.12
CA ARG A 59 9.93 -0.33 11.54
C ARG A 59 9.68 1.05 12.17
N GLN A 60 10.58 2.01 11.96
CA GLN A 60 10.40 3.38 12.42
C GLN A 60 9.11 3.99 11.86
N LEU A 61 8.78 3.70 10.59
CA LEU A 61 7.53 4.16 9.97
C LEU A 61 6.30 3.51 10.62
N GLY A 62 6.37 2.21 10.93
CA GLY A 62 5.30 1.49 11.65
C GLY A 62 5.05 2.07 13.03
N LEU A 63 6.11 2.35 13.78
CA LEU A 63 6.07 2.95 15.12
C LEU A 63 5.70 4.43 15.12
N GLY A 64 5.67 5.08 13.95
CA GLY A 64 5.40 6.52 13.83
C GLY A 64 6.59 7.43 14.16
N GLU A 65 7.79 6.87 14.26
CA GLU A 65 9.04 7.60 14.54
C GLU A 65 9.57 8.37 13.31
N THR A 66 9.13 8.00 12.10
CA THR A 66 9.43 8.73 10.86
C THR A 66 8.17 8.95 10.02
N ASN A 67 8.21 10.02 9.23
CA ASN A 67 7.18 10.38 8.26
C ASN A 67 7.65 10.20 6.80
N GLN A 68 8.81 9.57 6.58
CA GLN A 68 9.41 9.37 5.26
C GLN A 68 9.96 7.96 5.12
N PHE A 69 9.84 7.40 3.92
CA PHE A 69 10.36 6.09 3.57
C PHE A 69 10.63 6.02 2.05
N ALA A 70 11.91 5.94 1.64
CA ALA A 70 12.33 6.10 0.24
C ALA A 70 11.74 7.38 -0.39
N ILE A 71 10.91 7.23 -1.45
CA ILE A 71 10.21 8.35 -2.10
C ILE A 71 8.84 8.66 -1.50
N TRP A 72 8.41 7.89 -0.51
CA TRP A 72 7.10 7.98 0.10
C TRP A 72 7.16 8.90 1.33
N ARG A 73 6.11 9.69 1.50
CA ARG A 73 5.89 10.55 2.67
C ARG A 73 4.54 10.25 3.28
N VAL A 74 4.44 10.35 4.59
CA VAL A 74 3.16 10.31 5.31
C VAL A 74 2.35 11.56 4.96
N ALA A 75 1.23 11.36 4.29
CA ALA A 75 0.26 12.40 3.98
C ALA A 75 -0.72 12.58 5.15
N LYS A 76 -1.20 11.47 5.73
CA LYS A 76 -2.08 11.44 6.90
C LYS A 76 -1.80 10.20 7.74
N ARG A 77 -1.95 10.32 9.05
CA ARG A 77 -1.83 9.21 10.00
C ARG A 77 -2.93 9.32 11.05
N ALA A 78 -3.50 8.19 11.44
CA ALA A 78 -4.23 8.02 12.69
C ALA A 78 -3.83 6.68 13.34
N GLU A 79 -4.46 6.33 14.44
CA GLU A 79 -4.09 5.17 15.27
C GLU A 79 -4.03 3.85 14.49
N ASN A 80 -5.03 3.59 13.66
CA ASN A 80 -5.18 2.35 12.91
C ASN A 80 -5.09 2.55 11.39
N GLN A 81 -4.62 3.70 10.92
CA GLN A 81 -4.58 4.03 9.49
C GLN A 81 -3.41 4.92 9.09
N LEU A 82 -2.91 4.71 7.87
CA LEU A 82 -1.80 5.46 7.30
C LEU A 82 -2.06 5.74 5.82
N LEU A 83 -1.88 6.98 5.41
CA LEU A 83 -1.86 7.39 4.01
C LEU A 83 -0.44 7.83 3.66
N MET A 84 0.17 7.12 2.73
CA MET A 84 1.46 7.41 2.14
C MET A 84 1.26 7.99 0.75
N GLU A 85 2.07 8.96 0.37
CA GLU A 85 2.08 9.50 -0.98
C GLU A 85 3.49 9.70 -1.49
N THR A 86 3.66 9.56 -2.80
CA THR A 86 4.83 10.10 -3.51
C THR A 86 4.56 11.57 -3.84
N LYS A 87 5.37 12.22 -4.69
CA LYS A 87 5.16 13.61 -5.16
C LYS A 87 3.88 13.77 -6.03
N GLY A 88 2.71 13.50 -5.45
CA GLY A 88 1.38 13.61 -6.04
C GLY A 88 0.95 12.49 -7.00
N ARG A 89 1.77 11.46 -7.24
CA ARG A 89 1.50 10.46 -8.29
C ARG A 89 0.74 9.24 -7.79
N THR A 90 1.28 8.65 -6.72
CA THR A 90 0.78 7.39 -6.17
C THR A 90 0.50 7.59 -4.69
N LYS A 91 -0.66 7.11 -4.26
CA LYS A 91 -1.02 7.05 -2.85
C LYS A 91 -1.24 5.61 -2.45
N SER A 92 -0.77 5.26 -1.26
CA SER A 92 -0.98 3.96 -0.63
C SER A 92 -1.67 4.20 0.70
N TRP A 93 -2.80 3.54 0.91
CA TRP A 93 -3.59 3.63 2.11
C TRP A 93 -3.60 2.29 2.84
N PHE A 94 -3.43 2.33 4.14
CA PHE A 94 -3.35 1.19 5.02
C PHE A 94 -4.33 1.39 6.17
N MET A 95 -5.06 0.35 6.54
CA MET A 95 -5.91 0.37 7.72
C MET A 95 -6.00 -1.01 8.37
N ILE A 96 -6.21 -1.05 9.69
CA ILE A 96 -6.65 -2.24 10.40
C ILE A 96 -8.01 -2.04 11.04
N GLU A 97 -8.83 -3.09 11.02
CA GLU A 97 -10.08 -3.19 11.77
C GLU A 97 -9.98 -4.38 12.74
N ASP A 98 -10.22 -4.11 14.02
CA ASP A 98 -10.45 -5.17 15.01
C ASP A 98 -11.87 -5.73 14.81
N LEU A 99 -11.94 -7.01 14.46
CA LEU A 99 -13.17 -7.78 14.30
C LEU A 99 -13.30 -8.84 15.41
N GLY A 100 -12.39 -8.81 16.38
CA GLY A 100 -12.28 -9.73 17.48
C GLY A 100 -13.51 -9.67 18.38
N HIS A 101 -13.82 -10.80 18.96
CA HIS A 101 -14.78 -10.92 20.04
C HIS A 101 -14.10 -11.66 21.19
N LYS A 102 -14.70 -11.64 22.38
CA LYS A 102 -14.07 -12.21 23.59
C LYS A 102 -13.66 -13.67 23.35
N GLY A 103 -12.35 -13.93 23.36
CA GLY A 103 -11.76 -15.26 23.17
C GLY A 103 -11.52 -15.68 21.71
N THR A 104 -11.85 -14.84 20.72
CA THR A 104 -11.61 -15.11 19.30
C THR A 104 -10.96 -13.88 18.65
N PRO A 105 -9.61 -13.78 18.67
CA PRO A 105 -8.92 -12.65 18.06
C PRO A 105 -9.11 -12.68 16.55
N LYS A 106 -9.42 -11.52 15.97
CA LYS A 106 -9.65 -11.39 14.53
C LYS A 106 -9.34 -9.98 14.05
N THR A 107 -8.40 -9.84 13.13
CA THR A 107 -8.05 -8.54 12.54
C THR A 107 -8.29 -8.57 11.04
N ARG A 108 -8.88 -7.51 10.49
CA ARG A 108 -8.90 -7.27 9.04
C ARG A 108 -7.83 -6.24 8.67
N LEU A 109 -6.99 -6.59 7.71
CA LEU A 109 -6.01 -5.70 7.12
C LEU A 109 -6.56 -5.17 5.80
N LEU A 110 -6.51 -3.85 5.61
CA LEU A 110 -6.92 -3.19 4.37
C LEU A 110 -5.72 -2.50 3.72
N PHE A 111 -5.57 -2.73 2.42
CA PHE A 111 -4.60 -2.05 1.58
C PHE A 111 -5.30 -1.45 0.37
N GLY A 112 -5.21 -0.15 0.21
CA GLY A 112 -5.71 0.57 -0.95
C GLY A 112 -4.61 1.34 -1.66
N SER A 113 -4.80 1.58 -2.95
CA SER A 113 -3.89 2.38 -3.75
C SER A 113 -4.64 3.33 -4.68
N ILE A 114 -3.99 4.44 -5.02
CA ILE A 114 -4.43 5.35 -6.07
C ILE A 114 -3.23 5.62 -6.97
N VAL A 115 -3.38 5.39 -8.27
CA VAL A 115 -2.38 5.74 -9.29
C VAL A 115 -2.96 6.81 -10.20
N THR A 116 -2.27 7.96 -10.23
CA THR A 116 -2.60 9.08 -11.10
C THR A 116 -1.69 9.06 -12.33
N PRO A 117 -2.23 9.04 -13.56
CA PRO A 117 -1.45 9.15 -14.78
C PRO A 117 -0.84 10.55 -14.89
N LEU A 118 0.33 10.63 -15.55
CA LEU A 118 0.93 11.89 -15.94
C LEU A 118 -0.01 12.62 -16.90
N ASN A 119 -0.40 13.83 -16.54
CA ASN A 119 -1.16 14.69 -17.45
C ASN A 119 -0.23 15.09 -18.60
N ASN A 120 -0.37 14.48 -19.77
CA ASN A 120 0.24 15.02 -21.00
C ASN A 120 -0.55 16.26 -21.39
N SER A 121 -0.13 17.42 -20.88
CA SER A 121 -0.58 18.71 -21.38
C SER A 121 -0.20 18.83 -22.86
N GLY A 122 -1.19 18.91 -23.75
CA GLY A 122 -0.94 19.34 -25.13
C GLY A 122 -2.03 19.07 -26.16
N SER A 123 -2.87 18.03 -26.05
CA SER A 123 -3.91 17.81 -27.06
C SER A 123 -5.08 16.99 -26.54
N GLY A 124 -6.28 17.44 -26.86
CA GLY A 124 -7.54 17.02 -26.28
C GLY A 124 -7.83 15.51 -26.36
N LYS A 125 -8.50 15.04 -25.31
CA LYS A 125 -9.04 13.70 -25.02
C LYS A 125 -8.00 12.71 -24.48
N PRO A 126 -8.09 12.30 -23.19
CA PRO A 126 -7.29 11.20 -22.68
C PRO A 126 -7.73 9.92 -23.38
N LYS A 127 -6.94 9.44 -24.34
CA LYS A 127 -7.12 8.09 -24.88
C LYS A 127 -6.63 7.11 -23.81
N MET A 128 -7.56 6.57 -23.01
CA MET A 128 -7.33 5.33 -22.26
C MET A 128 -7.05 4.20 -23.26
N GLY A 129 -5.79 4.06 -23.67
CA GLY A 129 -5.32 2.95 -24.48
C GLY A 129 -5.16 1.69 -23.64
N GLY A 130 -5.20 0.51 -24.28
CA GLY A 130 -5.07 -0.80 -23.63
C GLY A 130 -3.85 -0.97 -22.71
N LEU A 131 -2.82 -0.12 -22.85
CA LEU A 131 -1.68 -0.05 -21.93
C LEU A 131 -2.08 0.36 -20.50
N PHE A 132 -3.06 1.28 -20.34
CA PHE A 132 -3.55 1.66 -19.01
C PHE A 132 -4.30 0.50 -18.37
N SER A 133 -5.18 -0.19 -19.11
CA SER A 133 -5.89 -1.38 -18.61
C SER A 133 -4.96 -2.55 -18.27
N ALA A 134 -3.84 -2.71 -18.98
CA ALA A 134 -2.84 -3.71 -18.64
C ALA A 134 -2.09 -3.33 -17.35
N LEU A 135 -1.71 -2.06 -17.20
CA LEU A 135 -1.03 -1.56 -16.01
C LEU A 135 -1.90 -1.71 -14.75
N THR A 136 -3.21 -1.43 -14.84
CA THR A 136 -4.15 -1.59 -13.72
C THR A 136 -4.34 -3.06 -13.32
N GLY A 137 -4.38 -3.97 -14.30
CA GLY A 137 -4.42 -5.41 -14.05
C GLY A 137 -3.17 -5.92 -13.32
N VAL A 138 -1.98 -5.49 -13.76
CA VAL A 138 -0.72 -5.80 -13.09
C VAL A 138 -0.69 -5.20 -11.68
N HIS A 139 -1.14 -3.95 -11.51
CA HIS A 139 -1.21 -3.29 -10.21
C HIS A 139 -2.12 -4.04 -9.22
N THR A 140 -3.28 -4.49 -9.69
CA THR A 140 -4.22 -5.29 -8.89
C THR A 140 -3.57 -6.58 -8.40
N LEU A 141 -2.87 -7.30 -9.29
CA LEU A 141 -2.17 -8.54 -8.93
C LEU A 141 -1.03 -8.26 -7.94
N TYR A 142 -0.24 -7.23 -8.20
CA TYR A 142 0.85 -6.76 -7.35
C TYR A 142 0.37 -6.44 -5.93
N SER A 143 -0.69 -5.65 -5.81
CA SER A 143 -1.28 -5.25 -4.53
C SER A 143 -1.81 -6.43 -3.73
N LYS A 144 -2.50 -7.37 -4.39
CA LYS A 144 -2.94 -8.62 -3.75
C LYS A 144 -1.76 -9.48 -3.30
N ALA A 145 -0.70 -9.56 -4.11
CA ALA A 145 0.49 -10.34 -3.77
C ALA A 145 1.25 -9.72 -2.58
N LEU A 146 1.37 -8.39 -2.53
CA LEU A 146 1.92 -7.67 -1.38
C LEU A 146 1.12 -7.93 -0.11
N LEU A 147 -0.20 -7.81 -0.17
CA LEU A 147 -1.05 -8.04 0.99
C LEU A 147 -0.92 -9.48 1.51
N LYS A 148 -0.92 -10.48 0.62
CA LYS A 148 -0.66 -11.88 0.98
C LYS A 148 0.74 -12.09 1.58
N ALA A 149 1.77 -11.52 0.97
CA ALA A 149 3.14 -11.64 1.46
C ALA A 149 3.33 -10.94 2.83
N THR A 150 2.53 -9.92 3.10
CA THR A 150 2.49 -9.23 4.40
C THR A 150 1.97 -10.18 5.48
N CYS A 151 0.87 -10.88 5.22
CA CYS A 151 0.33 -11.89 6.14
C CYS A 151 1.34 -12.99 6.47
N SER A 152 2.12 -13.46 5.49
CA SER A 152 3.16 -14.47 5.73
C SER A 152 4.36 -13.98 6.56
N ARG A 153 4.48 -12.66 6.79
CA ARG A 153 5.55 -12.06 7.61
C ARG A 153 5.08 -11.61 8.98
N LEU A 154 3.78 -11.55 9.22
CA LEU A 154 3.27 -11.24 10.53
C LEU A 154 3.61 -12.39 11.49
N PRO A 155 4.07 -12.07 12.70
CA PRO A 155 4.38 -13.09 13.69
C PRO A 155 3.13 -13.95 13.92
N ALA A 156 3.28 -15.26 14.06
CA ALA A 156 2.18 -16.10 14.53
C ALA A 156 1.74 -15.61 15.92
N PRO A 157 0.46 -15.77 16.30
CA PRO A 157 0.05 -15.51 17.68
C PRO A 157 0.93 -16.37 18.60
N GLY A 158 1.62 -15.71 19.53
CA GLY A 158 2.41 -16.35 20.58
C GLY A 158 1.54 -17.00 21.64
#